data_AF-A0A6J7DRC6-F1
#
_entry.id   AF-A0A6J7DRC6-F1
#
_cell.length_a   1.000
_cell.length_b   1.000
_cell.length_c   1.000
_cell.angle_alpha   90.00
_cell.angle_beta   90.00
_cell.angle_gamma   90.00
#
_symmetry.space_group_name_H-M   'P 1'
#
loop_
_entity.id
_entity.type
_entity.pdbx_description
1 polymer ?
#
loop_
_entity_poly.entity_id
_entity_poly.type
_entity_poly.pdbx_seq_one_letter_code
_entity_poly.pdbx_strand_id
1 'polypeptide(L)'
;MSLRVVEHAERSDTGLVREANEDSFLVRAPLFVVADGMGGASAGEVASRAAVEEFAGGLPSGDDPEQQLAAVVARANQRINSEAAADDRRKGMGTTVTAALVGDGTVSIAHVGDSRAYLIRGDALAQLTRDHTLVDELVRQGQLTPAEAAEHPQRSIITRALGPEPHVQIDTLTQEVEDGDVLLLCSDGLTGMVDDATLAATVSEAESLSDAARDLITKANAAGGRDNITVLLLRISTGTTGRAAALPGANKTQVGGAAAEPSGKKSRRGLAAAVVITALLALIAGAGWEASRAVFFLGTDANGTVTIYRGLPYELPLSLDLYQRWYTSGVPASVLTPSQKTRLLDHKLRTKRDASDLVASLERGDLTK
;
A
#
# COMPACT_ATOMS: atom_id res chain seq x y z
N MET A 1 -26.34 28.83 18.12
CA MET A 1 -24.87 28.78 18.24
C MET A 1 -24.41 27.89 17.11
N SER A 2 -23.40 28.30 16.33
CA SER A 2 -22.93 27.47 15.23
C SER A 2 -22.04 26.34 15.73
N LEU A 3 -22.20 25.15 15.13
CA LEU A 3 -21.32 24.02 15.40
C LEU A 3 -20.01 24.23 14.64
N ARG A 4 -18.88 23.91 15.31
CA ARG A 4 -17.55 24.04 14.73
C ARG A 4 -16.60 23.04 15.36
N VAL A 5 -15.45 22.83 14.71
CA VAL A 5 -14.34 22.06 15.30
C VAL A 5 -13.76 22.85 16.47
N VAL A 6 -13.80 22.29 17.67
CA VAL A 6 -13.26 22.90 18.91
C VAL A 6 -11.97 22.23 19.39
N GLU A 7 -11.70 21.01 18.92
CA GLU A 7 -10.51 20.23 19.21
C GLU A 7 -10.22 19.35 17.99
N HIS A 8 -8.96 19.16 17.63
CA HIS A 8 -8.56 18.15 16.65
C HIS A 8 -7.26 17.48 17.08
N ALA A 9 -7.04 16.27 16.60
CA ALA A 9 -5.76 15.58 16.72
C ALA A 9 -5.48 14.75 15.47
N GLU A 10 -4.23 14.79 15.02
CA GLU A 10 -3.75 14.07 13.85
C GLU A 10 -2.50 13.26 14.19
N ARG A 11 -2.45 12.01 13.73
CA ARG A 11 -1.27 11.16 13.81
C ARG A 11 -1.13 10.35 12.53
N SER A 12 0.11 10.17 12.10
CA SER A 12 0.47 9.27 11.01
C SER A 12 1.74 8.53 11.41
N ASP A 13 1.74 7.22 11.19
CA ASP A 13 2.82 6.30 11.54
C ASP A 13 3.09 5.38 10.35
N THR A 14 4.36 5.05 10.10
CA THR A 14 4.74 4.15 8.99
C THR A 14 4.19 2.73 9.19
N GLY A 15 3.86 2.35 10.42
CA GLY A 15 3.62 0.96 10.78
C GLY A 15 4.93 0.21 11.02
N LEU A 16 4.81 -1.08 11.34
CA LEU A 16 5.93 -1.95 11.68
C LEU A 16 6.52 -2.67 10.47
N VAL A 17 5.76 -2.81 9.38
CA VAL A 17 6.12 -3.63 8.21
C VAL A 17 6.58 -2.80 7.02
N ARG A 18 6.01 -1.61 6.81
CA ARG A 18 6.36 -0.76 5.66
C ARG A 18 7.69 -0.05 5.89
N GLU A 19 8.44 0.19 4.82
CA GLU A 19 9.72 0.92 4.89
C GLU A 19 9.54 2.45 4.82
N ALA A 20 8.45 2.88 4.19
CA ALA A 20 8.12 4.29 3.97
C ALA A 20 6.64 4.52 4.27
N ASN A 21 6.31 5.78 4.57
CA ASN A 21 4.94 6.22 4.78
C ASN A 21 4.43 6.91 3.51
N GLU A 22 3.47 6.27 2.84
CA GLU A 22 2.83 6.75 1.62
C GLU A 22 1.49 7.45 1.93
N ASP A 23 1.06 7.51 3.19
CA ASP A 23 -0.10 8.30 3.61
C ASP A 23 0.25 9.80 3.68
N SER A 24 -0.72 10.63 3.31
CA SER A 24 -0.70 12.09 3.47
C SER A 24 -2.01 12.57 4.09
N PHE A 25 -1.96 13.69 4.81
CA PHE A 25 -3.14 14.32 5.39
C PHE A 25 -3.09 15.86 5.39
N LEU A 26 -4.27 16.47 5.45
CA LEU A 26 -4.49 17.90 5.61
C LEU A 26 -5.29 18.19 6.87
N VAL A 27 -4.78 19.08 7.73
CA VAL A 27 -5.54 19.70 8.81
C VAL A 27 -5.60 21.21 8.55
N ARG A 28 -6.78 21.69 8.14
CA ARG A 28 -7.03 23.12 7.93
C ARG A 28 -8.52 23.44 8.09
N ALA A 29 -8.96 23.64 9.34
CA ALA A 29 -10.35 23.98 9.64
C ALA A 29 -10.91 25.08 8.71
N PRO A 30 -12.10 24.89 8.12
CA PRO A 30 -13.04 23.77 8.34
C PRO A 30 -12.79 22.49 7.50
N LEU A 31 -11.69 22.40 6.74
CA LEU A 31 -11.38 21.30 5.81
C LEU A 31 -10.33 20.32 6.35
N PHE A 32 -10.58 19.03 6.22
CA PHE A 32 -9.72 17.95 6.68
C PHE A 32 -9.65 16.84 5.64
N VAL A 33 -8.49 16.23 5.42
CA VAL A 33 -8.30 15.23 4.36
C VAL A 33 -7.33 14.15 4.81
N VAL A 34 -7.63 12.90 4.47
CA VAL A 34 -6.70 11.76 4.50
C VAL A 34 -6.58 11.21 3.08
N ALA A 35 -5.37 10.86 2.68
CA ALA A 35 -5.06 10.24 1.39
C ALA A 35 -4.04 9.12 1.61
N ASP A 36 -4.37 7.91 1.21
CA ASP A 36 -3.54 6.71 1.33
C ASP A 36 -2.93 6.41 -0.05
N GLY A 37 -1.62 6.57 -0.16
CA GLY A 37 -0.87 6.47 -1.39
C GLY A 37 -0.55 5.03 -1.75
N MET A 38 -0.75 4.67 -3.01
CA MET A 38 -0.40 3.35 -3.54
C MET A 38 0.46 3.46 -4.81
N GLY A 39 1.41 2.55 -4.94
CA GLY A 39 2.24 2.42 -6.14
C GLY A 39 3.60 1.83 -5.82
N GLY A 40 4.26 1.23 -6.81
CA GLY A 40 5.65 0.79 -6.64
C GLY A 40 6.62 1.99 -6.55
N ALA A 41 7.83 1.76 -6.03
CA ALA A 41 8.96 2.71 -6.08
C ALA A 41 8.62 4.17 -5.67
N SER A 42 8.01 4.35 -4.49
CA SER A 42 7.64 5.66 -3.90
C SER A 42 6.60 6.46 -4.71
N ALA A 43 5.90 5.82 -5.63
CA ALA A 43 4.89 6.50 -6.43
C ALA A 43 3.61 6.79 -5.63
N GLY A 44 3.32 5.99 -4.59
CA GLY A 44 2.19 6.23 -3.68
C GLY A 44 2.35 7.53 -2.90
N GLU A 45 3.53 7.77 -2.34
CA GLU A 45 3.89 9.02 -1.64
C GLU A 45 3.59 10.28 -2.50
N VAL A 46 4.00 10.23 -3.78
CA VAL A 46 3.80 11.34 -4.71
C VAL A 46 2.32 11.58 -4.96
N ALA A 47 1.54 10.51 -5.15
CA ALA A 47 0.11 10.61 -5.43
C ALA A 47 -0.68 11.15 -4.23
N SER A 48 -0.48 10.61 -3.02
CA SER A 48 -1.21 11.04 -1.82
C SER A 48 -0.90 12.50 -1.47
N ARG A 49 0.37 12.90 -1.60
CA ARG A 49 0.80 14.28 -1.43
C ARG A 49 0.15 15.21 -2.44
N ALA A 50 0.14 14.84 -3.72
CA ALA A 50 -0.46 15.65 -4.77
C ALA A 50 -1.96 15.87 -4.52
N ALA A 51 -2.68 14.84 -4.05
CA ALA A 51 -4.08 14.96 -3.67
C ALA A 51 -4.27 15.98 -2.53
N VAL A 52 -3.51 15.84 -1.43
CA VAL A 52 -3.59 16.76 -0.29
C VAL A 52 -3.22 18.20 -0.66
N GLU A 53 -2.22 18.39 -1.54
CA GLU A 53 -1.82 19.71 -2.03
C GLU A 53 -2.93 20.42 -2.81
N GLU A 54 -3.74 19.69 -3.60
CA GLU A 54 -4.91 20.27 -4.29
C GLU A 54 -5.94 20.81 -3.29
N PHE A 55 -6.20 20.08 -2.20
CA PHE A 55 -7.06 20.57 -1.13
C PHE A 55 -6.43 21.74 -0.38
N ALA A 56 -5.11 21.72 -0.16
CA ALA A 56 -4.39 22.85 0.43
C ALA A 56 -4.46 24.12 -0.43
N GLY A 57 -4.74 24.02 -1.73
CA GLY A 57 -5.06 25.16 -2.60
C GLY A 57 -6.37 25.88 -2.25
N GLY A 58 -7.28 25.22 -1.53
CA GLY A 58 -8.59 25.77 -1.17
C GLY A 58 -9.74 25.14 -1.96
N LEU A 59 -10.96 25.39 -1.49
CA LEU A 59 -12.18 25.00 -2.20
C LEU A 59 -12.56 26.08 -3.22
N PRO A 60 -13.13 25.70 -4.38
CA PRO A 60 -13.69 26.68 -5.32
C PRO A 60 -14.87 27.42 -4.69
N SER A 61 -15.18 28.63 -5.17
CA SER A 61 -16.39 29.34 -4.76
C SER A 61 -17.64 28.55 -5.14
N GLY A 62 -18.63 28.53 -4.26
CA GLY A 62 -19.90 27.83 -4.46
C GLY A 62 -20.69 27.74 -3.15
N ASP A 63 -21.97 27.40 -3.27
CA ASP A 63 -22.88 27.26 -2.12
C ASP A 63 -23.13 25.81 -1.73
N ASP A 64 -22.71 24.84 -2.57
CA ASP A 64 -22.85 23.40 -2.34
C ASP A 64 -21.49 22.79 -1.94
N PRO A 65 -21.31 22.46 -0.64
CA PRO A 65 -20.12 21.78 -0.13
C PRO A 65 -19.73 20.50 -0.87
N GLU A 66 -20.70 19.68 -1.28
CA GLU A 66 -20.43 18.41 -1.95
C GLU A 66 -19.84 18.65 -3.33
N GLN A 67 -20.41 19.59 -4.09
CA GLN A 67 -19.86 20.00 -5.38
C GLN A 67 -18.48 20.63 -5.25
N GLN A 68 -18.25 21.45 -4.22
CA GLN A 68 -16.95 22.05 -3.95
C GLN A 68 -15.87 20.99 -3.70
N LEU A 69 -16.17 20.00 -2.85
CA LEU A 69 -15.28 18.89 -2.54
C LEU A 69 -15.03 18.02 -3.78
N ALA A 70 -16.09 17.61 -4.48
CA ALA A 70 -15.99 16.79 -5.69
C ALA A 70 -15.16 17.47 -6.79
N ALA A 71 -15.30 18.79 -6.94
CA ALA A 71 -14.48 19.55 -7.89
C ALA A 71 -12.99 19.52 -7.54
N VAL A 72 -12.62 19.51 -6.25
CA VAL A 72 -11.21 19.40 -5.84
C VAL A 72 -10.69 17.98 -6.03
N VAL A 73 -11.49 16.95 -5.68
CA VAL A 73 -11.14 15.54 -5.95
C VAL A 73 -10.90 15.31 -7.45
N ALA A 74 -11.76 15.86 -8.31
CA ALA A 74 -11.60 15.74 -9.76
C ALA A 74 -10.30 16.39 -10.28
N ARG A 75 -9.92 17.56 -9.74
CA ARG A 75 -8.64 18.20 -10.06
C ARG A 75 -7.44 17.38 -9.57
N ALA A 76 -7.52 16.85 -8.36
CA ALA A 76 -6.51 15.94 -7.82
C ALA A 76 -6.33 14.70 -8.70
N ASN A 77 -7.43 14.07 -9.13
CA ASN A 77 -7.38 12.94 -10.06
C ASN A 77 -6.66 13.31 -11.37
N GLN A 78 -7.06 14.44 -12.00
CA GLN A 78 -6.45 14.89 -13.24
C GLN A 78 -4.96 15.18 -13.10
N ARG A 79 -4.56 15.85 -12.00
CA ARG A 79 -3.15 16.12 -11.71
C ARG A 79 -2.36 14.83 -11.58
N ILE A 80 -2.78 13.90 -10.72
CA ILE A 80 -2.10 12.63 -10.48
C ILE A 80 -2.02 11.80 -11.75
N ASN A 81 -3.12 11.71 -12.51
CA ASN A 81 -3.13 11.00 -13.79
C ASN A 81 -2.14 11.60 -14.81
N SER A 82 -2.09 12.93 -14.92
CA SER A 82 -1.15 13.61 -15.82
C SER A 82 0.31 13.44 -15.43
N GLU A 83 0.60 13.47 -14.13
CA GLU A 83 1.95 13.24 -13.59
C GLU A 83 2.40 11.79 -13.79
N ALA A 84 1.47 10.82 -13.64
CA ALA A 84 1.71 9.39 -13.87
C ALA A 84 2.00 9.08 -15.34
N ALA A 85 1.33 9.80 -16.25
CA ALA A 85 1.52 9.66 -17.70
C ALA A 85 2.83 10.30 -18.20
N ALA A 86 3.39 11.25 -17.45
CA ALA A 86 4.59 11.99 -17.84
C ALA A 86 5.91 11.30 -17.43
N ASP A 87 5.90 10.39 -16.46
CA ASP A 87 7.09 9.67 -15.97
C ASP A 87 6.79 8.18 -15.84
N ASP A 88 7.45 7.35 -16.65
CA ASP A 88 7.27 5.89 -16.64
C ASP A 88 7.52 5.26 -15.26
N ARG A 89 8.33 5.89 -14.40
CA ARG A 89 8.59 5.42 -13.02
C ARG A 89 7.39 5.63 -12.09
N ARG A 90 6.45 6.49 -12.47
CA ARG A 90 5.22 6.83 -11.72
C ARG A 90 3.99 6.18 -12.34
N LYS A 91 4.18 5.32 -13.35
CA LYS A 91 3.09 4.63 -14.02
C LYS A 91 2.33 3.77 -13.02
N GLY A 92 1.02 3.97 -12.96
CA GLY A 92 0.14 3.26 -12.03
C GLY A 92 0.15 3.81 -10.61
N MET A 93 0.76 4.98 -10.36
CA MET A 93 0.59 5.66 -9.08
C MET A 93 -0.87 6.03 -8.86
N GLY A 94 -1.31 5.93 -7.63
CA GLY A 94 -2.63 6.38 -7.23
C GLY A 94 -2.71 6.66 -5.74
N THR A 95 -3.84 7.18 -5.33
CA THR A 95 -4.14 7.39 -3.91
C THR A 95 -5.63 7.27 -3.66
N THR A 96 -6.00 6.89 -2.44
CA THR A 96 -7.33 7.16 -1.94
C THR A 96 -7.48 8.65 -1.60
N VAL A 97 -8.71 9.09 -1.36
CA VAL A 97 -8.98 10.34 -0.67
C VAL A 97 -10.26 10.25 0.13
N THR A 98 -10.21 10.75 1.36
CA THR A 98 -11.40 11.01 2.18
C THR A 98 -11.27 12.42 2.72
N ALA A 99 -12.14 13.31 2.25
CA ALA A 99 -12.15 14.72 2.62
C ALA A 99 -13.44 15.06 3.37
N ALA A 100 -13.33 15.88 4.42
CA ALA A 100 -14.44 16.38 5.22
C ALA A 100 -14.40 17.90 5.32
N LEU A 101 -15.54 18.55 5.03
CA LEU A 101 -15.77 19.97 5.25
C LEU A 101 -16.80 20.14 6.37
N VAL A 102 -16.37 20.72 7.49
CA VAL A 102 -17.26 20.96 8.64
C VAL A 102 -17.97 22.30 8.46
N GLY A 103 -19.26 22.24 8.16
CA GLY A 103 -20.14 23.40 8.04
C GLY A 103 -20.84 23.73 9.37
N ASP A 104 -21.86 24.60 9.28
CA ASP A 104 -22.75 24.83 10.41
C ASP A 104 -23.81 23.73 10.49
N GLY A 105 -23.81 22.95 11.56
CA GLY A 105 -24.78 21.87 11.76
C GLY A 105 -24.54 20.60 10.94
N THR A 106 -23.59 20.62 10.01
CA THR A 106 -23.36 19.52 9.06
C THR A 106 -21.88 19.27 8.79
N VAL A 107 -21.55 18.06 8.35
CA VAL A 107 -20.28 17.72 7.73
C VAL A 107 -20.55 17.15 6.34
N SER A 108 -19.89 17.72 5.33
CA SER A 108 -19.93 17.20 3.96
C SER A 108 -18.66 16.43 3.66
N ILE A 109 -18.79 15.29 3.01
CA ILE A 109 -17.70 14.36 2.72
C ILE A 109 -17.60 14.12 1.23
N ALA A 110 -16.38 14.02 0.72
CA ALA A 110 -16.08 13.44 -0.59
C ALA A 110 -15.06 12.31 -0.43
N HIS A 111 -15.31 11.18 -1.08
CA HIS A 111 -14.59 9.96 -0.83
C HIS A 111 -14.32 9.16 -2.11
N VAL A 112 -13.09 8.65 -2.21
CA VAL A 112 -12.66 7.66 -3.20
C VAL A 112 -11.62 6.73 -2.57
N GLY A 113 -11.92 5.45 -2.43
CA GLY A 113 -10.95 4.42 -2.04
C GLY A 113 -11.53 3.61 -0.88
N ASP A 114 -10.68 3.18 0.03
CA ASP A 114 -11.05 2.36 1.20
C ASP A 114 -10.55 2.95 2.53
N SER A 115 -9.94 4.15 2.50
CA SER A 115 -9.88 5.00 3.68
C SER A 115 -11.29 5.35 4.15
N ARG A 116 -11.48 5.65 5.44
CA ARG A 116 -12.83 5.76 6.02
C ARG A 116 -13.07 7.06 6.76
N ALA A 117 -14.34 7.48 6.79
CA ALA A 117 -14.83 8.47 7.73
C ALA A 117 -15.91 7.86 8.64
N TYR A 118 -15.84 8.17 9.93
CA TYR A 118 -16.78 7.73 10.94
C TYR A 118 -17.30 8.91 11.75
N LEU A 119 -18.57 8.86 12.15
CA LEU A 119 -19.16 9.72 13.16
C LEU A 119 -19.32 8.94 14.46
N ILE A 120 -18.78 9.49 15.55
CA ILE A 120 -18.87 8.91 16.89
C ILE A 120 -19.75 9.83 17.74
N ARG A 121 -20.84 9.27 18.26
CA ARG A 121 -21.82 9.96 19.10
C ARG A 121 -22.09 9.14 20.36
N GLY A 122 -21.54 9.58 21.48
CA GLY A 122 -21.49 8.77 22.70
C GLY A 122 -20.75 7.47 22.42
N ASP A 123 -21.40 6.33 22.67
CA ASP A 123 -20.84 4.99 22.44
C ASP A 123 -21.15 4.44 21.03
N ALA A 124 -21.92 5.17 20.22
CA ALA A 124 -22.28 4.75 18.87
C ALA A 124 -21.24 5.23 17.86
N LEU A 125 -20.79 4.32 17.00
CA LEU A 125 -19.93 4.61 15.86
C LEU A 125 -20.65 4.25 14.58
N ALA A 126 -20.71 5.20 13.65
CA ALA A 126 -21.32 5.05 12.34
C ALA A 126 -20.29 5.33 11.25
N GLN A 127 -20.01 4.34 10.40
CA GLN A 127 -19.22 4.56 9.19
C GLN A 127 -20.05 5.37 8.19
N LEU A 128 -19.51 6.51 7.74
CA LEU A 128 -20.16 7.39 6.78
C LEU A 128 -19.82 7.02 5.33
N THR A 129 -18.57 6.63 5.09
CA THR A 129 -18.09 6.24 3.75
C THR A 129 -18.36 4.77 3.46
N ARG A 130 -18.28 4.38 2.18
CA ARG A 130 -18.30 2.99 1.75
C ARG A 130 -17.00 2.68 1.05
N ASP A 131 -16.41 1.54 1.39
CA ASP A 131 -15.12 1.16 0.83
C ASP A 131 -15.29 0.77 -0.64
N HIS A 132 -14.51 1.41 -1.51
CA HIS A 132 -14.43 1.04 -2.92
C HIS A 132 -13.46 -0.14 -3.10
N THR A 133 -13.79 -1.29 -2.51
CA THR A 133 -13.04 -2.55 -2.63
C THR A 133 -13.81 -3.61 -3.41
N LEU A 134 -13.07 -4.58 -3.96
CA LEU A 134 -13.64 -5.72 -4.67
C LEU A 134 -14.62 -6.48 -3.76
N VAL A 135 -14.26 -6.68 -2.49
CA VAL A 135 -15.09 -7.44 -1.57
C VAL A 135 -16.36 -6.69 -1.19
N ASP A 136 -16.32 -5.37 -1.03
CA ASP A 136 -17.52 -4.57 -0.77
C ASP A 136 -18.48 -4.64 -1.97
N GLU A 137 -17.96 -4.57 -3.19
CA GLU A 137 -18.76 -4.71 -4.41
C GLU A 137 -19.38 -6.11 -4.53
N LEU A 138 -18.65 -7.17 -4.16
CA LEU A 138 -19.18 -8.54 -4.13
C LEU A 138 -20.28 -8.70 -3.06
N VAL A 139 -20.12 -8.09 -1.88
CA VAL A 139 -21.16 -8.08 -0.84
C VAL A 139 -22.42 -7.37 -1.35
N ARG A 140 -22.25 -6.22 -2.02
CA ARG A 140 -23.36 -5.45 -2.60
C ARG A 140 -24.14 -6.24 -3.65
N GLN A 141 -23.44 -7.06 -4.42
CA GLN A 141 -24.05 -7.95 -5.41
C GLN A 141 -24.68 -9.22 -4.80
N GLY A 142 -24.60 -9.39 -3.47
CA GLY A 142 -25.08 -10.57 -2.76
C GLY A 142 -24.23 -11.82 -3.02
N GLN A 143 -23.00 -11.67 -3.52
CA GLN A 143 -22.08 -12.77 -3.80
C GLN A 143 -21.23 -13.14 -2.59
N LEU A 144 -21.04 -12.22 -1.65
CA LEU A 144 -20.40 -12.46 -0.36
C LEU A 144 -21.27 -11.92 0.79
N THR A 145 -21.12 -12.53 1.95
CA THR A 145 -21.57 -11.93 3.22
C THR A 145 -20.49 -10.99 3.78
N PRO A 146 -20.84 -10.03 4.66
CA PRO A 146 -19.85 -9.17 5.33
C PRO A 146 -18.78 -9.95 6.09
N ALA A 147 -19.15 -11.09 6.70
CA ALA A 147 -18.20 -11.96 7.40
C ALA A 147 -17.20 -12.62 6.45
N GLU A 148 -17.65 -13.10 5.30
CA GLU A 148 -16.76 -13.69 4.28
C GLU A 148 -15.85 -12.63 3.64
N ALA A 149 -16.36 -11.40 3.43
CA ALA A 149 -15.56 -10.29 2.91
C ALA A 149 -14.38 -9.93 3.81
N ALA A 150 -14.59 -9.94 5.13
CA ALA A 150 -13.56 -9.60 6.12
C ALA A 150 -12.37 -10.59 6.11
N GLU A 151 -12.62 -11.87 5.80
CA GLU A 151 -11.59 -12.91 5.74
C GLU A 151 -11.07 -13.17 4.32
N HIS A 152 -11.61 -12.48 3.32
CA HIS A 152 -11.30 -12.75 1.92
C HIS A 152 -9.83 -12.42 1.58
N PRO A 153 -9.14 -13.28 0.80
CA PRO A 153 -7.74 -13.05 0.43
C PRO A 153 -7.52 -11.79 -0.41
N GLN A 154 -8.56 -11.33 -1.12
CA GLN A 154 -8.53 -10.15 -1.98
C GLN A 154 -9.23 -8.93 -1.36
N ARG A 155 -9.41 -8.88 -0.03
CA ARG A 155 -10.11 -7.77 0.64
C ARG A 155 -9.47 -6.39 0.46
N SER A 156 -8.15 -6.35 0.24
CA SER A 156 -7.39 -5.11 0.01
C SER A 156 -7.32 -4.71 -1.47
N ILE A 157 -8.03 -5.39 -2.38
CA ILE A 157 -8.08 -4.97 -3.78
C ILE A 157 -9.11 -3.84 -3.89
N ILE A 158 -8.64 -2.61 -4.06
CA ILE A 158 -9.50 -1.46 -4.34
C ILE A 158 -9.99 -1.47 -5.79
N THR A 159 -11.19 -0.93 -6.01
CA THR A 159 -11.83 -0.78 -7.32
C THR A 159 -11.85 0.67 -7.79
N ARG A 160 -11.57 1.64 -6.92
CA ARG A 160 -11.50 3.07 -7.28
C ARG A 160 -10.35 3.75 -6.55
N ALA A 161 -9.59 4.55 -7.29
CA ALA A 161 -8.50 5.39 -6.77
C ALA A 161 -8.33 6.62 -7.66
N LEU A 162 -7.71 7.66 -7.10
CA LEU A 162 -7.28 8.83 -7.88
C LEU A 162 -5.99 8.48 -8.62
N GLY A 163 -5.88 8.83 -9.90
CA GLY A 163 -4.66 8.71 -10.68
C GLY A 163 -4.71 7.67 -11.80
N PRO A 164 -5.07 6.40 -11.55
CA PRO A 164 -5.03 5.35 -12.58
C PRO A 164 -5.87 5.66 -13.83
N GLU A 165 -7.05 6.26 -13.65
CA GLU A 165 -7.96 6.62 -14.74
C GLU A 165 -8.13 8.14 -14.86
N PRO A 166 -8.34 8.68 -16.07
CA PRO A 166 -8.52 10.13 -16.28
C PRO A 166 -9.80 10.68 -15.63
N HIS A 167 -10.77 9.81 -15.38
CA HIS A 167 -12.03 10.12 -14.71
C HIS A 167 -12.23 9.13 -13.57
N VAL A 168 -12.79 9.60 -12.46
CA VAL A 168 -13.07 8.77 -11.30
C VAL A 168 -14.46 9.09 -10.78
N GLN A 169 -15.20 8.06 -10.37
CA GLN A 169 -16.47 8.24 -9.67
C GLN A 169 -16.19 8.66 -8.23
N ILE A 170 -16.80 9.76 -7.82
CA ILE A 170 -16.62 10.37 -6.50
C ILE A 170 -17.93 10.19 -5.72
N ASP A 171 -17.84 9.60 -4.54
CA ASP A 171 -18.98 9.49 -3.64
C ASP A 171 -18.99 10.74 -2.74
N THR A 172 -20.14 11.42 -2.65
CA THR A 172 -20.36 12.56 -1.76
C THR A 172 -21.56 12.32 -0.86
N LEU A 173 -21.50 12.92 0.34
CA LEU A 173 -22.63 12.94 1.25
C LEU A 173 -22.53 14.13 2.20
N THR A 174 -23.67 14.50 2.80
CA THR A 174 -23.74 15.46 3.90
C THR A 174 -24.46 14.82 5.07
N GLN A 175 -23.86 14.91 6.25
CA GLN A 175 -24.36 14.33 7.49
C GLN A 175 -24.61 15.44 8.52
N GLU A 176 -25.76 15.41 9.19
CA GLU A 176 -26.03 16.29 10.34
C GLU A 176 -25.16 15.89 11.55
N VAL A 177 -24.66 16.89 12.27
CA VAL A 177 -23.80 16.72 13.44
C VAL A 177 -24.40 17.42 14.66
N GLU A 178 -24.08 16.90 15.83
CA GLU A 178 -24.55 17.39 17.12
C GLU A 178 -23.39 17.89 17.99
N ASP A 179 -23.73 18.59 19.07
CA ASP A 179 -22.77 19.02 20.08
C ASP A 179 -22.11 17.80 20.75
N GLY A 180 -20.79 17.73 20.72
CA GLY A 180 -20.01 16.65 21.32
C GLY A 180 -19.62 15.53 20.35
N ASP A 181 -20.17 15.51 19.12
CA ASP A 181 -19.81 14.53 18.10
C ASP A 181 -18.30 14.56 17.79
N VAL A 182 -17.73 13.37 17.52
CA VAL A 182 -16.35 13.24 17.05
C VAL A 182 -16.35 12.64 15.65
N LEU A 183 -15.75 13.35 14.70
CA LEU A 183 -15.48 12.82 13.37
C LEU A 183 -14.09 12.18 13.35
N LEU A 184 -14.00 10.95 12.86
CA LEU A 184 -12.74 10.24 12.61
C LEU A 184 -12.56 10.08 11.10
N LEU A 185 -11.43 10.54 10.55
CA LEU A 185 -10.94 10.14 9.23
C LEU A 185 -9.70 9.28 9.41
N CYS A 186 -9.58 8.16 8.69
CA CYS A 186 -8.43 7.27 8.79
C CYS A 186 -8.11 6.52 7.49
N SER A 187 -6.84 6.11 7.32
CA SER A 187 -6.44 5.15 6.29
C SER A 187 -6.84 3.72 6.67
N ASP A 188 -6.70 2.78 5.72
CA ASP A 188 -7.08 1.38 5.92
C ASP A 188 -6.15 0.67 6.94
N GLY A 189 -4.91 1.15 7.11
CA GLY A 189 -3.96 0.62 8.08
C GLY A 189 -4.45 0.69 9.54
N LEU A 190 -5.38 1.61 9.85
CA LEU A 190 -6.08 1.59 11.14
C LEU A 190 -7.13 0.49 11.18
N THR A 191 -8.08 0.52 10.24
CA THR A 191 -9.31 -0.30 10.28
C THR A 191 -9.07 -1.75 9.87
N GLY A 192 -7.95 -2.04 9.21
CA GLY A 192 -7.44 -3.39 8.98
C GLY A 192 -6.81 -4.04 10.21
N MET A 193 -6.54 -3.27 11.28
CA MET A 193 -5.90 -3.73 12.51
C MET A 193 -6.79 -3.59 13.76
N VAL A 194 -7.69 -2.60 13.77
CA VAL A 194 -8.54 -2.23 14.91
C VAL A 194 -10.00 -2.25 14.49
N ASP A 195 -10.81 -3.03 15.21
CA ASP A 195 -12.25 -3.14 14.94
C ASP A 195 -13.05 -1.92 15.44
N ASP A 196 -14.25 -1.75 14.87
CA ASP A 196 -15.15 -0.62 15.14
C ASP A 196 -15.50 -0.46 16.63
N ALA A 197 -15.67 -1.57 17.36
CA ALA A 197 -15.96 -1.54 18.79
C ALA A 197 -14.77 -0.96 19.58
N THR A 198 -13.55 -1.36 19.22
CA THR A 198 -12.33 -0.82 19.81
C THR A 198 -12.11 0.64 19.42
N LEU A 199 -12.44 1.04 18.18
CA LEU A 199 -12.38 2.44 17.75
C LEU A 199 -13.27 3.32 18.64
N ALA A 200 -14.55 2.96 18.77
CA ALA A 200 -15.52 3.69 19.57
C ALA A 200 -15.09 3.81 21.03
N ALA A 201 -14.71 2.68 21.65
CA ALA A 201 -14.25 2.65 23.04
C ALA A 201 -13.02 3.54 23.24
N THR A 202 -12.00 3.43 22.39
CA THR A 202 -10.76 4.21 22.52
C THR A 202 -10.99 5.71 22.44
N VAL A 203 -11.88 6.17 21.56
CA VAL A 203 -12.19 7.60 21.43
C VAL A 203 -13.04 8.09 22.61
N SER A 204 -13.99 7.27 23.09
CA SER A 204 -14.88 7.62 24.20
C SER A 204 -14.18 7.67 25.57
N GLU A 205 -13.22 6.79 25.81
CA GLU A 205 -12.52 6.63 27.10
C GLU A 205 -11.33 7.57 27.26
N ALA A 206 -10.82 8.14 26.16
CA ALA A 206 -9.63 8.99 26.18
C ALA A 206 -9.90 10.36 26.84
N GLU A 207 -8.91 10.86 27.59
CA GLU A 207 -8.96 12.19 28.21
C GLU A 207 -8.89 13.33 27.18
N SER A 208 -8.24 13.08 26.03
CA SER A 208 -8.11 14.04 24.93
C SER A 208 -8.09 13.33 23.56
N LEU A 209 -8.40 14.06 22.49
CA LEU A 209 -8.28 13.49 21.13
C LEU A 209 -6.83 13.14 20.76
N SER A 210 -5.85 13.84 21.33
CA SER A 210 -4.42 13.55 21.12
C SER A 210 -4.03 12.19 21.73
N ASP A 211 -4.61 11.87 22.89
CA ASP A 211 -4.40 10.57 23.54
C ASP A 211 -5.12 9.46 22.80
N ALA A 212 -6.38 9.69 22.39
CA ALA A 212 -7.12 8.77 21.53
C ALA A 212 -6.34 8.45 20.24
N ALA A 213 -5.84 9.47 19.53
CA ALA A 213 -5.08 9.27 18.30
C ALA A 213 -3.80 8.45 18.54
N ARG A 214 -3.08 8.70 19.64
CA ARG A 214 -1.88 7.93 20.01
C ARG A 214 -2.21 6.48 20.34
N ASP A 215 -3.28 6.26 21.08
CA ASP A 215 -3.69 4.93 21.53
C ASP A 215 -4.20 4.10 20.36
N LEU A 216 -4.93 4.70 19.42
CA LEU A 216 -5.34 4.06 18.17
C LEU A 216 -4.13 3.58 17.34
N ILE A 217 -3.13 4.43 17.13
CA ILE A 217 -1.87 4.05 16.45
C ILE A 217 -1.17 2.91 17.20
N THR A 218 -1.10 3.01 18.53
CA THR A 218 -0.46 2.00 19.38
C THR A 218 -1.17 0.65 19.26
N LYS A 219 -2.50 0.64 19.30
CA LYS A 219 -3.31 -0.58 19.14
C LYS A 219 -3.17 -1.18 17.75
N ALA A 220 -3.19 -0.37 16.69
CA ALA A 220 -2.97 -0.83 15.32
C ALA A 220 -1.58 -1.47 15.13
N ASN A 221 -0.53 -0.84 15.67
CA ASN A 221 0.81 -1.41 15.67
C ASN A 221 0.92 -2.69 16.50
N ALA A 222 0.28 -2.74 17.67
CA ALA A 222 0.25 -3.95 18.50
C ALA A 222 -0.48 -5.13 17.83
N ALA A 223 -1.48 -4.85 17.00
CA ALA A 223 -2.20 -5.85 16.19
C ALA A 223 -1.44 -6.28 14.92
N GLY A 224 -0.32 -5.62 14.60
CA GLY A 224 0.62 -6.06 13.58
C GLY A 224 1.25 -4.94 12.76
N GLY A 225 0.63 -3.75 12.70
CA GLY A 225 1.18 -2.58 12.01
C GLY A 225 1.59 -2.88 10.57
N ARG A 226 0.73 -3.56 9.82
CA ARG A 226 1.08 -4.09 8.48
C ARG A 226 1.11 -3.01 7.39
N ASP A 227 0.50 -1.88 7.66
CA ASP A 227 0.40 -0.75 6.72
C ASP A 227 0.77 0.57 7.38
N ASN A 228 0.81 1.64 6.58
CA ASN A 228 0.81 3.00 7.05
C ASN A 228 -0.51 3.31 7.77
N ILE A 229 -0.43 4.04 8.88
CA ILE A 229 -1.59 4.27 9.74
C ILE A 229 -1.73 5.77 9.94
N THR A 230 -2.83 6.34 9.44
CA THR A 230 -3.14 7.76 9.56
C THR A 230 -4.51 7.95 10.19
N VAL A 231 -4.60 8.86 11.17
CA VAL A 231 -5.77 9.10 12.01
C VAL A 231 -5.94 10.61 12.23
N LEU A 232 -7.11 11.15 11.86
CA LEU A 232 -7.56 12.50 12.14
C LEU A 232 -8.86 12.45 12.95
N LEU A 233 -8.84 12.99 14.16
CA LEU A 233 -9.99 13.10 15.06
C LEU A 233 -10.40 14.57 15.20
N LEU A 234 -11.69 14.88 15.05
CA LEU A 234 -12.23 16.23 15.13
C LEU A 234 -13.43 16.27 16.09
N ARG A 235 -13.37 17.09 17.16
CA ARG A 235 -14.50 17.29 18.06
C ARG A 235 -15.35 18.46 17.58
N ILE A 236 -16.63 18.22 17.36
CA ILE A 236 -17.62 19.20 16.94
C ILE A 236 -18.40 19.65 18.17
N SER A 237 -18.49 20.96 18.41
CA SER A 237 -19.23 21.50 19.55
C SER A 237 -19.73 22.92 19.31
N THR A 238 -20.78 23.29 20.04
CA THR A 238 -21.34 24.63 20.14
C THR A 238 -20.38 25.51 20.95
N GLY A 239 -19.56 26.31 20.25
CA GLY A 239 -18.65 27.21 20.94
C GLY A 239 -19.41 28.33 21.68
N THR A 240 -19.25 28.45 23.00
CA THR A 240 -19.66 29.65 23.74
C THR A 240 -18.82 30.85 23.27
N THR A 241 -19.46 31.98 22.95
CA THR A 241 -18.81 33.28 22.64
C THR A 241 -18.18 33.91 23.89
N GLY A 242 -17.29 33.20 24.57
CA GLY A 242 -16.59 33.65 25.78
C GLY A 242 -15.12 33.28 25.71
N ARG A 243 -14.27 34.26 25.36
CA ARG A 243 -12.84 34.14 24.99
C ARG A 243 -12.61 33.20 23.81
N ALA A 244 -12.16 33.80 22.70
CA ALA A 244 -11.37 33.09 21.71
C ALA A 244 -10.12 32.50 22.40
N ALA A 245 -10.25 31.34 23.03
CA ALA A 245 -9.18 30.37 23.00
C ALA A 245 -9.09 29.99 21.52
N ALA A 246 -8.24 30.71 20.79
CA ALA A 246 -7.83 30.28 19.46
C ALA A 246 -7.49 28.79 19.57
N LEU A 247 -8.05 27.96 18.68
CA LEU A 247 -7.50 26.61 18.49
C LEU A 247 -5.97 26.81 18.41
N PRO A 248 -5.15 26.15 19.22
CA PRO A 248 -3.71 26.24 19.05
C PRO A 248 -3.37 25.70 17.65
N GLY A 249 -3.25 26.60 16.67
CA GLY A 249 -3.09 26.24 15.25
C GLY A 249 -4.22 26.65 14.29
N ALA A 250 -5.27 27.38 14.71
CA ALA A 250 -6.45 27.72 13.87
C ALA A 250 -6.15 28.37 12.49
N ASN A 251 -4.93 28.86 12.28
CA ASN A 251 -4.48 29.52 11.04
C ASN A 251 -3.24 28.85 10.41
N LYS A 252 -2.86 27.65 10.86
CA LYS A 252 -1.74 26.90 10.30
C LYS A 252 -2.30 25.73 9.50
N THR A 253 -2.27 25.85 8.18
CA THR A 253 -2.40 24.69 7.29
C THR A 253 -1.30 23.70 7.67
N GLN A 254 -1.67 22.54 8.19
CA GLN A 254 -0.73 21.45 8.45
C GLN A 254 -0.94 20.38 7.39
N VAL A 255 0.01 20.31 6.47
CA VAL A 255 0.18 19.16 5.57
C VAL A 255 1.19 18.25 6.26
N GLY A 256 0.81 17.00 6.52
CA GLY A 256 1.67 16.00 7.15
C GLY A 256 1.45 14.62 6.53
N GLY A 257 2.23 13.63 6.96
CA GLY A 257 2.41 12.39 6.20
C GLY A 257 3.50 12.53 5.14
N ALA A 258 3.85 11.45 4.44
CA ALA A 258 4.88 11.38 3.40
C ALA A 258 6.12 12.24 3.70
N ALA A 259 7.04 11.71 4.51
CA ALA A 259 8.27 12.43 4.86
C ALA A 259 9.09 12.70 3.58
N ALA A 260 8.97 13.93 3.05
CA ALA A 260 9.89 14.46 2.08
C ALA A 260 11.32 14.24 2.59
N GLU A 261 12.19 13.67 1.75
CA GLU A 261 13.61 13.50 2.08
C GLU A 261 14.16 14.76 2.76
N PRO A 262 14.71 14.67 3.99
CA PRO A 262 15.43 15.78 4.55
C PRO A 262 16.74 15.90 3.78
N SER A 263 16.78 16.85 2.85
CA SER A 263 18.02 17.35 2.29
C SER A 263 18.97 17.73 3.44
N GLY A 264 20.13 17.06 3.47
CA GLY A 264 21.34 17.54 4.13
C GLY A 264 21.36 17.58 5.65
N LYS A 265 21.71 16.45 6.29
CA LYS A 265 22.86 16.36 7.21
C LYS A 265 23.25 14.90 7.43
N LYS A 266 24.34 14.49 6.76
CA LYS A 266 24.93 13.15 6.84
C LYS A 266 25.39 12.84 8.28
N SER A 267 24.61 12.03 8.99
CA SER A 267 25.09 11.27 10.14
C SER A 267 26.00 10.15 9.64
N ARG A 268 27.28 10.16 10.06
CA ARG A 268 28.32 9.18 9.67
C ARG A 268 28.00 7.72 10.07
N ARG A 269 26.85 7.46 10.72
CA ARG A 269 26.40 6.12 11.11
C ARG A 269 25.67 5.35 9.99
N GLY A 270 25.02 6.04 9.04
CA GLY A 270 24.30 5.38 7.94
C GLY A 270 25.22 4.80 6.85
N LEU A 271 26.38 5.41 6.61
CA LEU A 271 27.34 4.92 5.61
C LEU A 271 27.96 3.58 6.02
N ALA A 272 28.16 3.36 7.33
CA ALA A 272 28.68 2.09 7.83
C ALA A 272 27.66 0.94 7.66
N ALA A 273 26.38 1.21 7.92
CA ALA A 273 25.31 0.22 7.74
C ALA A 273 25.11 -0.16 6.26
N ALA A 274 25.11 0.83 5.36
CA ALA A 274 24.99 0.59 3.92
C ALA A 274 26.16 -0.23 3.36
N VAL A 275 27.39 0.03 3.82
CA VAL A 275 28.57 -0.76 3.43
C VAL A 275 28.47 -2.20 3.95
N VAL A 276 27.99 -2.41 5.17
CA VAL A 276 27.80 -3.76 5.74
C VAL A 276 26.72 -4.54 4.99
N ILE A 277 25.59 -3.91 4.65
CA ILE A 277 24.50 -4.55 3.88
C ILE A 277 24.97 -4.88 2.47
N THR A 278 25.67 -3.96 1.79
CA THR A 278 26.21 -4.21 0.45
C THR A 278 27.25 -5.33 0.47
N ALA A 279 28.09 -5.39 1.50
CA ALA A 279 29.06 -6.47 1.68
C ALA A 279 28.36 -7.81 1.96
N LEU A 280 27.27 -7.82 2.75
CA LEU A 280 26.45 -9.02 3.00
C LEU A 280 25.76 -9.51 1.73
N LEU A 281 25.16 -8.62 0.93
CA LEU A 281 24.55 -8.97 -0.35
C LEU A 281 25.59 -9.49 -1.35
N ALA A 282 26.77 -8.89 -1.41
CA ALA A 282 27.87 -9.37 -2.24
C ALA A 282 28.38 -10.75 -1.76
N LEU A 283 28.40 -11.01 -0.45
CA LEU A 283 28.74 -12.32 0.12
C LEU A 283 27.67 -13.37 -0.20
N ILE A 284 26.38 -13.04 -0.09
CA ILE A 284 25.28 -13.93 -0.44
C ILE A 284 25.29 -14.23 -1.94
N ALA A 285 25.49 -13.22 -2.78
CA ALA A 285 25.61 -13.39 -4.22
C ALA A 285 26.86 -14.22 -4.59
N GLY A 286 27.99 -13.97 -3.95
CA GLY A 286 29.22 -14.76 -4.13
C GLY A 286 29.08 -16.21 -3.67
N ALA A 287 28.39 -16.44 -2.54
CA ALA A 287 28.09 -17.78 -2.03
C ALA A 287 27.10 -18.51 -2.95
N GLY A 288 26.08 -17.82 -3.47
CA GLY A 288 25.17 -18.36 -4.48
C GLY A 288 25.88 -18.69 -5.80
N TRP A 289 26.79 -17.83 -6.24
CA TRP A 289 27.64 -18.04 -7.40
C TRP A 289 28.56 -19.26 -7.22
N GLU A 290 29.24 -19.40 -6.08
CA GLU A 290 30.06 -20.58 -5.79
C GLU A 290 29.23 -21.86 -5.60
N ALA A 291 28.06 -21.79 -4.97
CA ALA A 291 27.15 -22.93 -4.87
C ALA A 291 26.65 -23.38 -6.25
N SER A 292 26.36 -22.44 -7.16
CA SER A 292 25.96 -22.74 -8.54
C SER A 292 27.05 -23.53 -9.30
N ARG A 293 28.32 -23.36 -8.93
CA ARG A 293 29.44 -24.09 -9.56
C ARG A 293 29.52 -25.56 -9.17
N ALA A 294 28.81 -25.99 -8.13
CA ALA A 294 28.81 -27.37 -7.63
C ALA A 294 27.61 -28.20 -8.14
N VAL A 295 26.62 -27.57 -8.76
CA VAL A 295 25.39 -28.23 -9.22
C VAL A 295 25.32 -28.30 -10.75
N PHE A 296 24.74 -29.40 -11.23
CA PHE A 296 24.58 -29.70 -12.64
C PHE A 296 23.15 -30.16 -12.89
N PHE A 297 22.64 -29.95 -14.10
CA PHE A 297 21.37 -30.53 -14.54
C PHE A 297 21.47 -30.95 -16.00
N LEU A 298 20.52 -31.78 -16.44
CA LEU A 298 20.42 -32.20 -17.84
C LEU A 298 19.24 -31.48 -18.50
N GLY A 299 19.46 -31.03 -19.73
CA GLY A 299 18.45 -30.41 -20.58
C GLY A 299 18.74 -30.69 -22.04
N THR A 300 18.12 -29.92 -22.93
CA THR A 300 18.38 -29.99 -24.36
C THR A 300 18.98 -28.68 -24.86
N ASP A 301 19.98 -28.77 -25.74
CA ASP A 301 20.48 -27.61 -26.44
C ASP A 301 19.52 -27.14 -27.56
N ALA A 302 19.90 -26.07 -28.25
CA ALA A 302 19.13 -25.50 -29.35
C ALA A 302 18.92 -26.49 -30.52
N ASN A 303 19.73 -27.56 -30.60
CA ASN A 303 19.62 -28.60 -31.63
C ASN A 303 18.84 -29.83 -31.12
N GLY A 304 18.28 -29.78 -29.90
CA GLY A 304 17.53 -30.88 -29.29
C GLY A 304 18.42 -32.02 -28.78
N THR A 305 19.71 -31.77 -28.54
CA THR A 305 20.68 -32.77 -28.08
C THR A 305 20.80 -32.74 -26.57
N VAL A 306 20.84 -33.93 -25.94
CA VAL A 306 20.94 -34.03 -24.47
C VAL A 306 22.26 -33.41 -24.01
N THR A 307 22.16 -32.44 -23.12
CA THR A 307 23.26 -31.57 -22.73
C THR A 307 23.28 -31.40 -21.21
N ILE A 308 24.48 -31.51 -20.63
CA ILE A 308 24.75 -31.20 -19.24
C ILE A 308 25.01 -29.71 -19.13
N TYR A 309 24.28 -29.07 -18.22
CA TYR A 309 24.47 -27.68 -17.83
C TYR A 309 25.01 -27.63 -16.41
N ARG A 310 25.88 -26.64 -16.16
CA ARG A 310 26.43 -26.32 -14.84
C ARG A 310 25.77 -25.05 -14.33
N GLY A 311 25.17 -25.09 -13.16
CA GLY A 311 24.42 -23.96 -12.60
C GLY A 311 22.97 -24.31 -12.28
N LEU A 312 22.15 -23.28 -12.08
CA LEU A 312 20.75 -23.42 -11.70
C LEU A 312 19.83 -23.26 -12.93
N PRO A 313 18.78 -24.08 -13.09
CA PRO A 313 17.87 -24.04 -14.24
C PRO A 313 16.82 -22.92 -14.10
N TYR A 314 17.26 -21.68 -13.89
CA TYR A 314 16.40 -20.51 -13.81
C TYR A 314 16.93 -19.38 -14.69
N GLU A 315 16.03 -18.70 -15.37
CA GLU A 315 16.30 -17.47 -16.11
C GLU A 315 15.91 -16.28 -15.24
N LEU A 316 16.87 -15.38 -14.98
CA LEU A 316 16.59 -14.12 -14.31
C LEU A 316 16.10 -13.07 -15.32
N PRO A 317 15.39 -12.02 -14.86
CA PRO A 317 15.07 -10.86 -15.70
C PRO A 317 16.33 -10.31 -16.39
N LEU A 318 16.20 -9.77 -17.61
CA LEU A 318 17.29 -9.27 -18.47
C LEU A 318 18.14 -10.36 -19.17
N SER A 319 17.59 -11.55 -19.40
CA SER A 319 18.26 -12.63 -20.15
C SER A 319 19.58 -13.10 -19.54
N LEU A 320 19.66 -13.09 -18.20
CA LEU A 320 20.82 -13.56 -17.46
C LEU A 320 20.63 -15.04 -17.09
N ASP A 321 21.36 -15.91 -17.77
CA ASP A 321 21.37 -17.35 -17.48
C ASP A 321 22.21 -17.64 -16.23
N LEU A 322 21.61 -18.32 -15.25
CA LEU A 322 22.33 -18.83 -14.06
C LEU A 322 23.04 -20.17 -14.30
N TYR A 323 23.23 -20.52 -15.57
CA TYR A 323 23.83 -21.78 -15.97
C TYR A 323 24.65 -21.63 -17.25
N GLN A 324 25.64 -22.49 -17.40
CA GLN A 324 26.48 -22.57 -18.59
C GLN A 324 26.50 -23.99 -19.12
N ARG A 325 26.60 -24.12 -20.44
CA ARG A 325 26.74 -25.43 -21.09
C ARG A 325 28.06 -26.06 -20.66
N TRP A 326 28.00 -27.26 -20.09
CA TRP A 326 29.18 -28.00 -19.63
C TRP A 326 29.61 -29.08 -20.64
N TYR A 327 28.67 -29.89 -21.12
CA TYR A 327 28.96 -30.98 -22.04
C TYR A 327 27.72 -31.30 -22.88
N THR A 328 27.89 -31.45 -24.19
CA THR A 328 26.83 -31.89 -25.10
C THR A 328 27.11 -33.32 -25.50
N SER A 329 26.14 -34.20 -25.26
CA SER A 329 26.24 -35.61 -25.67
C SER A 329 26.10 -35.75 -27.19
N GLY A 330 26.40 -36.94 -27.71
CA GLY A 330 26.07 -37.28 -29.10
C GLY A 330 24.62 -37.71 -29.33
N VAL A 331 23.75 -37.69 -28.31
CA VAL A 331 22.44 -38.34 -28.33
C VAL A 331 21.31 -37.32 -28.49
N PRO A 332 20.55 -37.35 -29.60
CA PRO A 332 19.37 -36.50 -29.76
C PRO A 332 18.27 -36.90 -28.77
N ALA A 333 17.63 -35.93 -28.13
CA ALA A 333 16.52 -36.18 -27.21
C ALA A 333 15.31 -36.83 -27.91
N SER A 334 15.19 -36.72 -29.23
CA SER A 334 14.16 -37.38 -30.02
C SER A 334 14.22 -38.91 -29.96
N VAL A 335 15.40 -39.49 -29.70
CA VAL A 335 15.61 -40.95 -29.61
C VAL A 335 15.22 -41.50 -28.23
N LEU A 336 15.02 -40.63 -27.24
CA LEU A 336 14.62 -41.02 -25.89
C LEU A 336 13.14 -41.41 -25.81
N THR A 337 12.84 -42.46 -25.04
CA THR A 337 11.48 -42.80 -24.65
C THR A 337 10.87 -41.72 -23.73
N PRO A 338 9.53 -41.60 -23.64
CA PRO A 338 8.88 -40.64 -22.73
C PRO A 338 9.34 -40.76 -21.28
N SER A 339 9.49 -41.98 -20.74
CA SER A 339 9.98 -42.22 -19.39
C SER A 339 11.42 -41.73 -19.17
N GLN A 340 12.30 -41.91 -20.17
CA GLN A 340 13.67 -41.41 -20.13
C GLN A 340 13.72 -39.88 -20.18
N LYS A 341 12.86 -39.23 -20.99
CA LYS A 341 12.76 -37.77 -21.02
C LYS A 341 12.34 -37.20 -19.68
N THR A 342 11.31 -37.76 -19.04
CA THR A 342 10.86 -37.30 -17.72
C THR A 342 11.90 -37.56 -16.62
N ARG A 343 12.73 -38.60 -16.75
CA ARG A 343 13.77 -38.91 -15.75
C ARG A 343 15.05 -38.08 -15.93
N LEU A 344 15.40 -37.72 -17.17
CA LEU A 344 16.67 -37.08 -17.51
C LEU A 344 16.53 -35.57 -17.72
N LEU A 345 15.43 -35.10 -18.31
CA LEU A 345 15.22 -33.70 -18.70
C LEU A 345 14.26 -33.00 -17.73
N ASP A 346 14.27 -33.41 -16.45
CA ASP A 346 13.46 -32.85 -15.38
C ASP A 346 14.06 -31.57 -14.77
N HIS A 347 15.19 -31.10 -15.30
CA HIS A 347 15.97 -30.01 -14.74
C HIS A 347 16.35 -30.21 -13.26
N LYS A 348 16.31 -31.45 -12.75
CA LYS A 348 16.65 -31.73 -11.36
C LYS A 348 18.15 -31.52 -11.14
N LEU A 349 18.49 -30.83 -10.04
CA LEU A 349 19.88 -30.60 -9.64
C LEU A 349 20.56 -31.91 -9.24
N ARG A 350 21.76 -32.11 -9.78
CA ARG A 350 22.58 -33.32 -9.68
C ARG A 350 24.04 -32.95 -9.41
N THR A 351 24.80 -33.94 -8.95
CA THR A 351 26.25 -33.81 -8.87
C THR A 351 26.88 -33.99 -10.24
N LYS A 352 28.11 -33.47 -10.45
CA LYS A 352 28.86 -33.68 -11.69
C LYS A 352 28.96 -35.16 -12.07
N ARG A 353 29.21 -36.01 -11.08
CA ARG A 353 29.36 -37.46 -11.25
C ARG A 353 28.06 -38.10 -11.72
N ASP A 354 26.95 -37.83 -11.03
CA ASP A 354 25.63 -38.35 -11.41
C ASP A 354 25.25 -37.91 -12.83
N ALA A 355 25.43 -36.63 -13.16
CA ALA A 355 25.12 -36.11 -14.50
C ALA A 355 25.98 -36.76 -15.60
N SER A 356 27.28 -36.94 -15.33
CA SER A 356 28.21 -37.57 -16.30
C SER A 356 27.93 -39.07 -16.46
N ASP A 357 27.63 -39.78 -15.37
CA ASP A 357 27.33 -41.22 -15.37
C ASP A 357 26.03 -41.51 -16.14
N LEU A 358 25.02 -40.64 -15.99
CA LEU A 358 23.77 -40.73 -16.75
C LEU A 358 23.97 -40.51 -18.25
N VAL A 359 24.73 -39.49 -18.64
CA VAL A 359 25.03 -39.24 -20.06
C VAL A 359 25.92 -40.33 -20.65
N ALA A 360 26.93 -40.81 -19.92
CA ALA A 360 27.76 -41.93 -20.39
C ALA A 360 26.97 -43.23 -20.53
N SER A 361 25.99 -43.47 -19.66
CA SER A 361 25.07 -44.62 -19.78
C SER A 361 24.11 -44.44 -20.96
N LEU A 362 23.70 -43.20 -21.25
CA LEU A 362 22.90 -42.87 -22.42
C LEU A 362 23.67 -43.15 -23.72
N GLU A 363 24.93 -42.71 -23.81
CA GLU A 363 25.78 -42.88 -24.98
C GLU A 363 26.15 -44.34 -25.25
N ARG A 364 26.23 -45.16 -24.20
CA ARG A 364 26.45 -46.62 -24.32
C ARG A 364 25.18 -47.40 -24.65
N GLY A 365 24.01 -46.77 -24.58
CA GLY A 365 22.72 -47.45 -24.76
C GLY A 365 22.27 -48.29 -23.56
N ASP A 366 22.94 -48.12 -22.41
CA ASP A 366 22.74 -48.93 -21.19
C ASP A 366 21.66 -48.37 -20.26
N LEU A 367 21.04 -47.23 -20.60
CA LEU A 367 19.92 -46.69 -19.85
C LEU A 367 18.67 -47.57 -20.04
N THR A 368 18.56 -48.59 -19.19
CA THR A 368 17.38 -49.46 -19.09
C THR A 368 16.10 -48.65 -18.89
N LYS A 369 15.02 -49.13 -19.52
CA LYS A 369 13.68 -48.52 -19.64
C LYS A 369 13.11 -47.92 -18.36
#